data_AF-A0AAV2ZJ83-F1
#
_entry.id   AF-A0AAV2ZJ83-F1
#
_cell.length_a   1.000
_cell.length_b   1.000
_cell.length_c   1.000
_cell.angle_alpha   90.00
_cell.angle_beta   90.00
_cell.angle_gamma   90.00
#
_symmetry.space_group_name_H-M   'P 1'
#
loop_
_entity.id
_entity.type
_entity.pdbx_description
1 polymer ?
#
loop_
_entity_poly.entity_id
_entity_poly.type
_entity_poly.pdbx_seq_one_letter_code
_entity_poly.pdbx_strand_id
1 'polypeptide(L)'
;MKARQWLGAIAVAAVVVCTTTTSSVAAAAAKPSAKDRPGNCKDDKDCEKGYACVSLQTTRSGTETVKQCLPRDQDADVCAGQLAGMCPTFSSWKSPYNAISSVCTYKPAKNCAGGSSTTSGSGSARKGELMCVPGATDTDGGALNVIYGCIDFDTKNGKLLFSAQEDGTKLAKKLDIANTLLKSCLNNATNSSSSLLCSGQGTCVPTAVAKLEYKCRCNTGYTGSFCDVVESNKCALPGQCETGMCNLAKKQCECEEGTTGPQCSQCDATSEKACSSNGKCVDKKCECSDGWQGAQCKVKASKTVSKGSDTDVGSPDKSDSRGGQSAAPRTHPWTMLGLTSTMLMVTFL
;
A
#
# COMPACT_ATOMS: atom_id res chain seq x y z
N MET A 1 -69.81 15.41 61.24
CA MET A 1 -71.05 15.17 60.45
C MET A 1 -71.01 16.03 59.20
N LYS A 2 -71.24 15.41 58.02
CA LYS A 2 -71.51 16.02 56.68
C LYS A 2 -70.37 16.87 56.08
N ALA A 3 -69.62 16.47 55.05
CA ALA A 3 -69.93 15.97 53.70
C ALA A 3 -69.72 17.05 52.62
N ARG A 4 -68.85 16.70 51.65
CA ARG A 4 -68.86 17.05 50.21
C ARG A 4 -68.53 18.50 49.79
N GLN A 5 -67.43 18.66 49.04
CA GLN A 5 -67.46 18.75 47.56
C GLN A 5 -66.02 18.92 47.02
N TRP A 6 -65.62 18.06 46.09
CA TRP A 6 -64.41 18.21 45.26
C TRP A 6 -64.83 18.77 43.91
N LEU A 7 -64.23 19.89 43.50
CA LEU A 7 -64.36 20.48 42.17
C LEU A 7 -63.18 20.01 41.32
N GLY A 8 -63.47 19.26 40.26
CA GLY A 8 -62.51 18.86 39.24
C GLY A 8 -62.17 20.04 38.32
N ALA A 9 -60.88 20.29 38.13
CA ALA A 9 -60.35 21.31 37.24
C ALA A 9 -60.36 20.83 35.78
N ILE A 10 -60.82 21.70 34.89
CA ILE A 10 -60.82 21.56 33.43
C ILE A 10 -59.39 21.78 32.94
N ALA A 11 -58.78 20.77 32.31
CA ALA A 11 -57.49 20.90 31.64
C ALA A 11 -57.70 21.43 30.20
N VAL A 12 -57.21 22.63 29.93
CA VAL A 12 -57.14 23.21 28.57
C VAL A 12 -55.93 22.62 27.86
N ALA A 13 -56.17 21.86 26.79
CA ALA A 13 -55.14 21.32 25.93
C ALA A 13 -54.54 22.42 25.04
N ALA A 14 -53.29 22.80 25.30
CA ALA A 14 -52.49 23.63 24.38
C ALA A 14 -51.82 22.72 23.34
N VAL A 15 -52.28 22.80 22.09
CA VAL A 15 -51.67 22.14 20.94
C VAL A 15 -50.38 22.89 20.59
N VAL A 16 -49.23 22.35 21.01
CA VAL A 16 -47.92 22.81 20.57
C VAL A 16 -47.60 22.12 19.24
N VAL A 17 -47.67 22.87 18.15
CA VAL A 17 -47.25 22.43 16.81
C VAL A 17 -45.72 22.40 16.79
N CYS A 18 -45.14 21.20 16.94
CA CYS A 18 -43.71 20.98 16.80
C CYS A 18 -43.34 20.96 15.31
N THR A 19 -42.79 22.06 14.80
CA THR A 19 -42.21 22.10 13.45
C THR A 19 -40.86 21.39 13.47
N THR A 20 -40.79 20.21 12.88
CA THR A 20 -39.53 19.47 12.70
C THR A 20 -38.72 20.13 11.59
N THR A 21 -37.80 21.03 11.97
CA THR A 21 -36.68 21.41 11.12
C THR A 21 -35.61 20.32 11.26
N THR A 22 -35.54 19.41 10.29
CA THR A 22 -34.43 18.47 10.16
C THR A 22 -33.22 19.22 9.61
N SER A 23 -32.50 19.93 10.48
CA SER A 23 -31.15 20.39 10.18
C SER A 23 -30.24 19.17 10.08
N SER A 24 -29.75 18.89 8.87
CA SER A 24 -28.66 17.96 8.61
C SER A 24 -27.38 18.49 9.25
N VAL A 25 -27.19 18.18 10.53
CA VAL A 25 -25.87 18.32 11.15
C VAL A 25 -25.03 17.18 10.58
N ALA A 26 -24.30 17.47 9.50
CA ALA A 26 -23.17 16.65 9.09
C ALA A 26 -22.26 16.55 10.31
N ALA A 27 -22.25 15.39 10.95
CA ALA A 27 -21.28 15.06 11.98
C ALA A 27 -19.92 15.11 11.31
N ALA A 28 -19.24 16.25 11.41
CA ALA A 28 -17.82 16.34 11.11
C ALA A 28 -17.15 15.31 12.00
N ALA A 29 -16.70 14.21 11.40
CA ALA A 29 -15.96 13.18 12.09
C ALA A 29 -14.86 13.86 12.89
N ALA A 30 -14.94 13.78 14.22
CA ALA A 30 -13.92 14.34 15.10
C ALA A 30 -12.58 13.76 14.66
N LYS A 31 -11.66 14.62 14.21
CA LYS A 31 -10.31 14.18 13.83
C LYS A 31 -9.71 13.42 15.01
N PRO A 32 -9.18 12.20 14.82
CA PRO A 32 -8.58 11.45 15.92
C PRO A 32 -7.53 12.31 16.61
N SER A 33 -7.56 12.32 17.95
CA SER A 33 -6.71 13.17 18.79
C SER A 33 -5.24 12.94 18.44
N ALA A 34 -4.48 14.02 18.26
CA ALA A 34 -3.09 13.96 17.81
C ALA A 34 -2.14 13.15 18.71
N LYS A 35 -2.56 12.86 19.95
CA LYS A 35 -1.82 12.08 20.95
C LYS A 35 -1.81 10.57 20.69
N ASP A 36 -2.71 10.06 19.84
CA ASP A 36 -2.83 8.62 19.55
C ASP A 36 -2.20 8.23 18.20
N ARG A 37 -1.51 9.17 17.53
CA ARG A 37 -0.80 8.93 16.26
C ARG A 37 0.72 8.89 16.51
N PRO A 38 1.34 7.70 16.58
CA PRO A 38 2.79 7.59 16.63
C PRO A 38 3.49 8.40 15.53
N GLY A 39 4.40 9.30 15.92
CA GLY A 39 5.27 10.03 15.00
C GLY A 39 4.65 11.24 14.29
N ASN A 40 3.46 11.71 14.67
CA ASN A 40 2.94 12.94 14.06
C ASN A 40 3.78 14.15 14.46
N CYS A 41 4.69 14.53 13.57
CA CYS A 41 5.56 15.69 13.70
C CYS A 41 5.01 16.82 12.83
N LYS A 42 5.05 18.06 13.32
CA LYS A 42 4.72 19.22 12.49
C LYS A 42 5.91 19.59 11.62
N ASP A 43 7.09 19.62 12.25
CA ASP A 43 8.40 19.88 11.65
C ASP A 43 9.51 19.06 12.31
N ASP A 44 10.75 19.22 11.83
CA ASP A 44 11.91 18.46 12.30
C ASP A 44 12.26 18.72 13.78
N LYS A 45 11.84 19.86 14.36
CA LYS A 45 12.10 20.19 15.78
C LYS A 45 11.23 19.39 16.74
N ASP A 46 10.10 18.88 16.25
CA ASP A 46 9.25 17.97 17.01
C ASP A 46 9.87 16.55 17.08
N CYS A 47 10.89 16.26 16.27
CA CYS A 47 11.58 14.99 16.25
C CYS A 47 12.81 15.00 17.17
N GLU A 48 13.17 13.82 17.70
CA GLU A 48 14.43 13.63 18.42
C GLU A 48 15.63 13.95 17.52
N LYS A 49 16.78 14.27 18.13
CA LYS A 49 18.01 14.53 17.38
C LYS A 49 18.39 13.30 16.54
N GLY A 50 18.75 13.52 15.28
CA GLY A 50 19.05 12.44 14.33
C GLY A 50 17.81 11.87 13.63
N TYR A 51 16.65 12.51 13.79
CA TYR A 51 15.42 12.19 13.06
C TYR A 51 14.96 13.37 12.23
N ALA A 52 14.22 13.09 11.15
CA ALA A 52 13.57 14.08 10.32
C ALA A 52 12.07 13.80 10.19
N CYS A 53 11.29 14.87 10.12
CA CYS A 53 9.85 14.80 9.96
C CYS A 53 9.49 14.61 8.49
N VAL A 54 9.10 13.40 8.11
CA VAL A 54 8.78 13.08 6.71
C VAL A 54 7.27 13.00 6.53
N SER A 55 6.76 13.81 5.61
CA SER A 55 5.34 13.79 5.24
C SER A 55 5.06 12.85 4.09
N LEU A 56 4.03 12.03 4.22
CA LEU A 56 3.50 11.24 3.11
C LEU A 56 2.33 12.00 2.47
N GLN A 57 2.37 12.15 1.14
CA GLN A 57 1.26 12.72 0.38
C GLN A 57 0.22 11.63 0.12
N THR A 58 -1.05 11.90 0.43
CA THR A 58 -2.16 10.99 0.14
C THR A 58 -3.46 11.78 0.00
N THR A 59 -4.39 11.26 -0.79
CA THR A 59 -5.77 11.76 -0.92
C THR A 59 -6.78 10.80 -0.30
N ARG A 60 -6.31 9.78 0.44
CA ARG A 60 -7.17 8.80 1.10
C ARG A 60 -7.81 9.42 2.33
N SER A 61 -9.13 9.30 2.42
CA SER A 61 -9.95 9.89 3.49
C SER A 61 -9.43 9.51 4.88
N GLY A 62 -9.23 10.51 5.73
CA GLY A 62 -8.76 10.35 7.11
C GLY A 62 -7.24 10.21 7.29
N THR A 63 -6.48 10.28 6.19
CA THR A 63 -5.02 10.13 6.18
C THR A 63 -4.28 11.34 5.60
N GLU A 64 -4.95 12.45 5.33
CA GLU A 64 -4.43 13.60 4.57
C GLU A 64 -3.25 14.33 5.25
N THR A 65 -2.97 14.01 6.52
CA THR A 65 -1.97 14.67 7.37
C THR A 65 -0.96 13.68 7.97
N VAL A 66 -0.79 12.52 7.35
CA VAL A 66 0.15 11.51 7.88
C VAL A 66 1.61 11.97 7.72
N LYS A 67 2.31 11.97 8.84
CA LYS A 67 3.72 12.30 8.97
C LYS A 67 4.36 11.41 10.03
N GLN A 68 5.66 11.16 9.90
CA GLN A 68 6.42 10.35 10.84
C GLN A 68 7.86 10.87 10.99
N CYS A 69 8.39 10.86 12.22
CA CYS A 69 9.82 11.05 12.44
C CYS A 69 10.58 9.79 12.00
N LEU A 70 11.46 9.92 11.01
CA LEU A 70 12.32 8.84 10.51
C LEU A 70 13.78 9.08 10.91
N PRO A 71 14.56 8.04 11.26
CA PRO A 71 15.99 8.17 11.46
C PRO A 71 16.67 8.77 10.22
N ARG A 72 17.61 9.68 10.43
CA ARG A 72 18.36 10.39 9.39
C ARG A 72 19.78 10.65 9.87
N ASP A 73 20.66 9.67 9.65
CA ASP A 73 22.09 9.85 9.85
C ASP A 73 22.71 10.58 8.65
N GLN A 74 22.16 10.33 7.45
CA GLN A 74 22.52 10.98 6.20
C GLN A 74 21.27 11.45 5.45
N ASP A 75 21.42 12.42 4.55
CA ASP A 75 20.30 12.95 3.76
C ASP A 75 19.64 11.89 2.86
N ALA A 76 20.36 10.83 2.48
CA ALA A 76 19.83 9.72 1.68
C ALA A 76 19.02 8.68 2.49
N ASP A 77 18.93 8.82 3.81
CA ASP A 77 18.18 7.87 4.63
C ASP A 77 16.67 8.09 4.52
N VAL A 78 16.25 9.34 4.32
CA VAL A 78 14.86 9.73 4.19
C VAL A 78 14.56 10.24 2.80
N CYS A 79 13.36 9.96 2.28
CA CYS A 79 12.95 10.44 0.97
C CYS A 79 12.52 11.92 1.05
N ALA A 80 13.46 12.83 0.78
CA ALA A 80 13.18 14.26 0.75
C ALA A 80 14.20 15.04 -0.09
N GLY A 81 13.72 16.02 -0.85
CA GLY A 81 14.61 16.97 -1.55
C GLY A 81 15.33 16.31 -2.71
N GLN A 82 16.66 16.23 -2.65
CA GLN A 82 17.48 15.76 -3.77
C GLN A 82 17.71 14.25 -3.77
N LEU A 83 17.47 13.58 -2.64
CA LEU A 83 17.85 12.20 -2.42
C LEU A 83 16.63 11.33 -2.15
N ALA A 84 16.64 10.15 -2.76
CA ALA A 84 15.65 9.12 -2.50
C ALA A 84 16.03 8.35 -1.24
N GLY A 85 15.03 7.96 -0.44
CA GLY A 85 15.23 7.28 0.82
C GLY A 85 13.97 6.60 1.32
N MET A 86 13.92 6.33 2.62
CA MET A 86 12.75 5.70 3.25
C MET A 86 11.60 6.70 3.44
N CYS A 87 10.39 6.16 3.42
CA CYS A 87 9.15 6.85 3.72
C CYS A 87 8.48 6.27 4.97
N PRO A 88 7.55 7.02 5.60
CA PRO A 88 6.74 6.51 6.70
C PRO A 88 6.09 5.16 6.36
N THR A 89 5.99 4.26 7.34
CA THR A 89 5.38 2.93 7.18
C THR A 89 4.20 2.78 8.14
N PHE A 90 3.12 2.17 7.65
CA PHE A 90 1.86 2.05 8.37
C PHE A 90 1.25 0.63 8.33
N SER A 91 2.01 -0.40 7.96
CA SER A 91 1.50 -1.76 7.70
C SER A 91 0.77 -2.36 8.90
N SER A 92 1.30 -2.20 10.12
CA SER A 92 0.65 -2.71 11.34
C SER A 92 -0.48 -1.84 11.90
N TRP A 93 -0.76 -0.67 11.31
CA TRP A 93 -1.75 0.24 11.84
C TRP A 93 -3.17 -0.20 11.51
N LYS A 94 -4.16 0.40 12.19
CA LYS A 94 -5.57 0.13 11.85
C LYS A 94 -5.93 0.74 10.50
N SER A 95 -6.97 0.20 9.87
CA SER A 95 -7.59 0.83 8.70
C SER A 95 -7.96 2.30 8.99
N PRO A 96 -7.76 3.24 8.06
CA PRO A 96 -7.33 3.02 6.67
C PRO A 96 -5.82 3.05 6.42
N TYR A 97 -4.98 3.17 7.45
CA TYR A 97 -3.52 3.39 7.29
C TYR A 97 -2.77 2.16 6.76
N ASN A 98 -3.16 0.95 7.17
CA ASN A 98 -2.56 -0.28 6.67
C ASN A 98 -2.82 -0.58 5.18
N ALA A 99 -3.58 0.27 4.49
CA ALA A 99 -3.77 0.19 3.04
C ALA A 99 -2.85 1.15 2.27
N ILE A 100 -1.98 1.88 2.97
CA ILE A 100 -1.04 2.83 2.38
C ILE A 100 0.18 2.08 1.84
N SER A 101 0.54 2.36 0.59
CA SER A 101 1.76 1.86 -0.03
C SER A 101 2.72 3.02 -0.24
N SER A 102 3.82 3.05 0.53
CA SER A 102 4.76 4.18 0.52
C SER A 102 5.74 4.11 -0.65
N VAL A 103 5.77 5.18 -1.45
CA VAL A 103 6.66 5.32 -2.60
C VAL A 103 7.47 6.61 -2.48
N CYS A 104 8.77 6.51 -2.69
CA CYS A 104 9.63 7.66 -2.88
C CYS A 104 9.71 7.97 -4.37
N THR A 105 9.19 9.10 -4.84
CA THR A 105 9.22 9.44 -6.27
C THR A 105 9.29 10.95 -6.51
N TYR A 106 9.38 11.35 -7.76
CA TYR A 106 9.41 12.76 -8.14
C TYR A 106 8.12 13.48 -7.75
N LYS A 107 8.32 14.63 -7.13
CA LYS A 107 7.33 15.63 -6.82
C LYS A 107 7.75 16.93 -7.53
N PRO A 108 6.84 17.58 -8.29
CA PRO A 108 7.12 18.87 -8.91
C PRO A 108 7.56 19.92 -7.89
N ALA A 109 8.55 20.73 -8.26
CA ALA A 109 9.07 21.84 -7.47
C ALA A 109 9.11 23.12 -8.31
N LYS A 110 8.52 24.22 -7.83
CA LYS A 110 8.34 25.46 -8.61
C LYS A 110 9.53 26.43 -8.53
N ASN A 111 10.35 26.31 -7.51
CA ASN A 111 11.41 27.27 -7.15
C ASN A 111 12.78 26.60 -7.11
N CYS A 112 13.08 25.72 -8.08
CA CYS A 112 14.42 25.14 -8.21
C CYS A 112 15.45 26.25 -8.44
N ALA A 113 16.49 26.30 -7.62
CA ALA A 113 17.66 27.14 -7.86
C ALA A 113 18.23 26.79 -9.26
N GLY A 114 18.56 27.82 -10.04
CA GLY A 114 18.90 27.78 -11.47
C GLY A 114 19.41 26.43 -11.99
N GLY A 115 18.65 25.86 -12.93
CA GLY A 115 18.74 24.47 -13.35
C GLY A 115 20.11 24.02 -13.85
N SER A 116 20.35 22.71 -13.68
CA SER A 116 21.24 21.92 -14.53
C SER A 116 22.59 22.57 -14.86
N SER A 117 23.48 22.67 -13.88
CA SER A 117 24.92 22.75 -14.17
C SER A 117 25.62 21.63 -13.42
N THR A 118 26.22 20.75 -14.21
CA THR A 118 27.14 19.63 -13.92
C THR A 118 28.40 20.02 -13.16
N THR A 119 28.38 21.09 -12.37
CA THR A 119 29.53 21.50 -11.59
C THR A 119 29.21 21.30 -10.12
N SER A 120 29.96 20.41 -9.49
CA SER A 120 30.19 20.36 -8.04
C SER A 120 30.62 21.76 -7.57
N GLY A 121 29.63 22.61 -7.34
CA GLY A 121 29.79 24.00 -6.95
C GLY A 121 28.89 24.22 -5.77
N SER A 122 29.50 24.55 -4.64
CA SER A 122 28.88 25.04 -3.41
C SER A 122 28.13 26.36 -3.67
N GLY A 123 27.10 26.34 -4.50
CA GLY A 123 26.16 27.44 -4.66
C GLY A 123 25.10 27.33 -3.57
N SER A 124 25.22 28.13 -2.52
CA SER A 124 24.18 28.23 -1.51
C SER A 124 22.88 28.67 -2.19
N ALA A 125 21.84 27.83 -2.13
CA ALA A 125 20.50 28.20 -2.57
C ALA A 125 20.14 29.58 -1.99
N ARG A 126 19.66 30.51 -2.83
CA ARG A 126 19.21 31.80 -2.30
C ARG A 126 18.03 31.56 -1.35
N LYS A 127 17.81 32.47 -0.40
CA LYS A 127 16.68 32.39 0.53
C LYS A 127 15.37 32.28 -0.27
N GLY A 128 14.71 31.12 -0.18
CA GLY A 128 13.47 30.84 -0.90
C GLY A 128 13.61 29.94 -2.13
N GLU A 129 14.80 29.45 -2.48
CA GLU A 129 15.00 28.47 -3.56
C GLU A 129 15.16 27.04 -3.01
N LEU A 130 14.74 26.05 -3.80
CA LEU A 130 14.91 24.62 -3.54
C LEU A 130 16.07 24.05 -4.36
N MET A 131 16.82 23.13 -3.78
CA MET A 131 17.76 22.31 -4.53
C MET A 131 17.00 21.10 -5.11
N CYS A 132 16.91 21.04 -6.42
CA CYS A 132 16.16 20.01 -7.14
C CYS A 132 17.06 18.84 -7.54
N VAL A 133 16.45 17.72 -7.95
CA VAL A 133 17.18 16.50 -8.33
C VAL A 133 18.04 16.79 -9.56
N PRO A 134 19.38 16.72 -9.45
CA PRO A 134 20.26 17.03 -10.56
C PRO A 134 20.14 15.96 -11.65
N GLY A 135 20.00 16.38 -12.90
CA GLY A 135 19.92 15.48 -14.05
C GLY A 135 18.59 14.76 -14.23
N ALA A 136 17.55 15.09 -13.45
CA ALA A 136 16.21 14.57 -13.68
C ALA A 136 15.69 15.05 -15.05
N THR A 137 15.32 14.12 -15.91
CA THR A 137 14.78 14.41 -17.25
C THR A 137 13.44 13.72 -17.46
N ASP A 138 12.63 14.26 -18.35
CA ASP A 138 11.44 13.59 -18.84
C ASP A 138 11.77 12.52 -19.90
N THR A 139 10.72 11.91 -20.45
CA THR A 139 10.81 10.90 -21.51
C THR A 139 11.45 11.41 -22.80
N ASP A 140 11.45 12.71 -23.01
CA ASP A 140 11.95 13.39 -24.22
C ASP A 140 13.36 13.96 -23.98
N GLY A 141 13.94 13.76 -22.80
CA GLY A 141 15.23 14.31 -22.39
C GLY A 141 15.18 15.75 -21.88
N GLY A 142 13.99 16.34 -21.73
CA GLY A 142 13.80 17.67 -21.18
C GLY A 142 14.06 17.71 -19.68
N ALA A 143 14.75 18.74 -19.19
CA ALA A 143 15.07 18.87 -17.76
C ALA A 143 13.81 19.03 -16.90
N LEU A 144 13.76 18.32 -15.76
CA LEU A 144 12.66 18.35 -14.81
C LEU A 144 13.02 19.14 -13.54
N ASN A 145 12.11 20.03 -13.15
CA ASN A 145 12.17 20.74 -11.88
C ASN A 145 11.43 19.95 -10.81
N VAL A 146 12.12 18.99 -10.20
CA VAL A 146 11.53 18.02 -9.25
C VAL A 146 12.40 17.82 -8.01
N ILE A 147 11.74 17.42 -6.93
CA ILE A 147 12.36 16.86 -5.72
C ILE A 147 11.84 15.44 -5.49
N TYR A 148 12.54 14.62 -4.72
CA TYR A 148 11.97 13.40 -4.16
C TYR A 148 11.05 13.73 -2.98
N GLY A 149 10.00 12.94 -2.86
CA GLY A 149 9.13 12.93 -1.69
C GLY A 149 8.34 11.64 -1.58
N CYS A 150 7.67 11.47 -0.44
CA CYS A 150 6.84 10.31 -0.17
C CYS A 150 5.42 10.50 -0.69
N ILE A 151 4.94 9.58 -1.51
CA ILE A 151 3.57 9.56 -2.06
C ILE A 151 2.93 8.18 -1.80
N ASP A 152 1.66 8.18 -1.40
CA ASP A 152 0.83 6.97 -1.29
C ASP A 152 0.46 6.44 -2.68
N PHE A 153 0.61 5.14 -2.87
CA PHE A 153 0.27 4.46 -4.11
C PHE A 153 -0.95 3.56 -3.94
N ASP A 154 -1.98 3.82 -4.73
CA ASP A 154 -3.14 2.96 -4.84
C ASP A 154 -2.86 1.85 -5.84
N THR A 155 -2.49 0.68 -5.32
CA THR A 155 -2.19 -0.51 -6.12
C THR A 155 -3.40 -1.05 -6.87
N LYS A 156 -4.63 -0.82 -6.38
CA LYS A 156 -5.85 -1.29 -7.03
C LYS A 156 -6.15 -0.51 -8.31
N ASN A 157 -5.92 0.80 -8.27
CA ASN A 157 -6.18 1.70 -9.38
C ASN A 157 -4.91 2.08 -10.16
N GLY A 158 -3.73 1.58 -9.75
CA GLY A 158 -2.45 1.91 -10.37
C GLY A 158 -2.16 3.41 -10.35
N LYS A 159 -2.32 4.09 -9.21
CA LYS A 159 -2.27 5.56 -9.15
C LYS A 159 -1.52 6.09 -7.94
N LEU A 160 -0.66 7.09 -8.18
CA LEU A 160 -0.05 7.93 -7.14
C LEU A 160 -1.05 8.97 -6.61
N LEU A 161 -1.20 9.06 -5.29
CA LEU A 161 -2.17 9.91 -4.61
C LEU A 161 -1.54 11.22 -4.13
N PHE A 162 -1.27 12.14 -5.07
CA PHE A 162 -0.75 13.47 -4.73
C PHE A 162 -1.82 14.34 -4.05
N SER A 163 -1.51 14.93 -2.90
CA SER A 163 -2.41 15.86 -2.20
C SER A 163 -2.59 17.19 -2.93
N ALA A 164 -1.57 17.66 -3.68
CA ALA A 164 -1.67 18.77 -4.64
C ALA A 164 -1.74 18.19 -6.07
N GLN A 165 -2.97 17.96 -6.53
CA GLN A 165 -3.27 16.92 -7.52
C GLN A 165 -2.77 17.17 -8.95
N GLU A 166 -2.69 18.41 -9.44
CA GLU A 166 -2.53 18.63 -10.89
C GLU A 166 -1.13 18.33 -11.43
N ASP A 167 -0.11 19.02 -10.94
CA ASP A 167 1.23 18.94 -11.53
C ASP A 167 1.85 17.55 -11.29
N GLY A 168 1.66 17.00 -10.08
CA GLY A 168 2.21 15.69 -9.71
C GLY A 168 1.59 14.55 -10.50
N THR A 169 0.26 14.56 -10.67
CA THR A 169 -0.43 13.52 -11.44
C THR A 169 -0.08 13.60 -12.93
N LYS A 170 0.02 14.81 -13.51
CA LYS A 170 0.44 15.00 -14.90
C LYS A 170 1.88 14.49 -15.12
N LEU A 171 2.79 14.84 -14.22
CA LEU A 171 4.18 14.37 -14.27
C LEU A 171 4.25 12.84 -14.16
N ALA A 172 3.59 12.24 -13.17
CA ALA A 172 3.59 10.79 -12.97
C ALA A 172 3.06 10.01 -14.18
N LYS A 173 2.04 10.55 -14.86
CA LYS A 173 1.52 10.00 -16.12
C LYS A 173 2.52 10.17 -17.27
N LYS A 174 3.12 11.36 -17.43
CA LYS A 174 4.12 11.62 -18.48
C LYS A 174 5.29 10.65 -18.38
N LEU A 175 5.74 10.35 -17.17
CA LEU A 175 6.89 9.50 -16.89
C LEU A 175 6.56 8.01 -16.70
N ASP A 176 5.30 7.62 -16.90
CA ASP A 176 4.79 6.27 -16.68
C ASP A 176 5.23 5.62 -15.35
N ILE A 177 5.20 6.42 -14.27
CA ILE A 177 5.73 6.00 -12.97
C ILE A 177 4.90 4.85 -12.40
N ALA A 178 3.56 4.91 -12.53
CA ALA A 178 2.67 3.94 -11.93
C ALA A 178 2.91 2.51 -12.44
N ASN A 179 3.05 2.34 -13.77
CA ASN A 179 3.35 1.04 -14.36
C ASN A 179 4.73 0.53 -13.92
N THR A 180 5.72 1.43 -13.86
CA THR A 180 7.06 1.06 -13.43
C THR A 180 7.10 0.61 -11.97
N LEU A 181 6.35 1.28 -11.08
CA LEU A 181 6.21 0.89 -9.68
C LEU A 181 5.56 -0.49 -9.52
N LEU A 182 4.45 -0.73 -10.23
CA LEU A 182 3.77 -2.04 -10.22
C LEU A 182 4.73 -3.14 -10.68
N LYS A 183 5.42 -2.93 -11.80
CA LYS A 183 6.36 -3.91 -12.36
C LYS A 183 7.54 -4.22 -11.42
N SER A 184 8.06 -3.20 -10.72
CA SER A 184 9.32 -3.33 -9.99
C SER A 184 9.14 -3.66 -8.51
N CYS A 185 8.00 -3.29 -7.91
CA CYS A 185 7.81 -3.33 -6.46
C CYS A 185 6.55 -4.08 -6.02
N LEU A 186 5.64 -4.47 -6.91
CA LEU A 186 4.50 -5.31 -6.53
C LEU A 186 4.88 -6.79 -6.62
N ASN A 187 4.73 -7.52 -5.51
CA ASN A 187 4.89 -8.97 -5.53
C ASN A 187 3.59 -9.62 -6.05
N ASN A 188 3.65 -10.21 -7.25
CA ASN A 188 2.52 -10.91 -7.87
C ASN A 188 2.56 -12.43 -7.66
N ALA A 189 3.39 -12.92 -6.73
CA ALA A 189 3.41 -14.35 -6.40
C ALA A 189 2.05 -14.78 -5.83
N THR A 190 1.59 -15.96 -6.24
CA THR A 190 0.27 -16.52 -5.88
C THR A 190 0.09 -16.81 -4.39
N ASN A 191 1.19 -16.77 -3.62
CA ASN A 191 1.23 -16.92 -2.16
C ASN A 191 1.44 -15.59 -1.41
N SER A 192 1.50 -14.45 -2.12
CA SER A 192 1.65 -13.13 -1.51
C SER A 192 0.33 -12.68 -0.91
N SER A 193 0.30 -12.48 0.41
CA SER A 193 -0.88 -12.05 1.16
C SER A 193 -1.09 -10.52 1.14
N SER A 194 -0.20 -9.76 0.50
CA SER A 194 -0.21 -8.29 0.50
C SER A 194 -0.44 -7.75 -0.91
N SER A 195 -1.39 -6.82 -1.02
CA SER A 195 -1.64 -6.06 -2.26
C SER A 195 -0.87 -4.74 -2.30
N LEU A 196 0.07 -4.52 -1.38
CA LEU A 196 0.86 -3.30 -1.26
C LEU A 196 2.22 -3.47 -1.95
N LEU A 197 2.82 -2.37 -2.42
CA LEU A 197 4.19 -2.41 -2.93
C LEU A 197 5.15 -2.76 -1.79
N CYS A 198 6.22 -3.48 -2.14
CA CYS A 198 7.21 -3.98 -1.18
C CYS A 198 6.55 -4.74 -0.02
N SER A 199 5.45 -5.44 -0.32
CA SER A 199 4.62 -6.20 0.63
C SER A 199 4.08 -5.37 1.81
N GLY A 200 4.16 -4.03 1.74
CA GLY A 200 3.87 -3.12 2.84
C GLY A 200 5.02 -2.95 3.84
N GLN A 201 6.15 -3.63 3.63
CA GLN A 201 7.28 -3.71 4.54
C GLN A 201 8.53 -3.01 4.00
N GLY A 202 8.32 -1.96 3.21
CA GLY A 202 9.40 -1.12 2.70
C GLY A 202 8.87 0.09 1.95
N THR A 203 9.82 0.84 1.39
CA THR A 203 9.54 1.94 0.47
C THR A 203 10.02 1.55 -0.92
N CYS A 204 9.18 1.73 -1.94
CA CYS A 204 9.63 1.60 -3.32
C CYS A 204 10.39 2.88 -3.71
N VAL A 205 11.67 2.75 -4.06
CA VAL A 205 12.60 3.87 -4.28
C VAL A 205 13.30 3.74 -5.63
N PRO A 206 13.69 4.85 -6.27
CA PRO A 206 14.55 4.82 -7.45
C PRO A 206 15.88 4.12 -7.16
N THR A 207 16.40 3.38 -8.13
CA THR A 207 17.69 2.66 -8.02
C THR A 207 18.88 3.61 -7.96
N ALA A 208 18.75 4.80 -8.56
CA ALA A 208 19.73 5.87 -8.52
C ALA A 208 19.05 7.25 -8.64
N VAL A 209 19.80 8.29 -8.27
CA VAL A 209 19.40 9.69 -8.45
C VAL A 209 19.12 9.95 -9.93
N ALA A 210 18.07 10.72 -10.21
CA ALA A 210 17.62 11.07 -11.55
C ALA A 210 17.07 9.91 -12.41
N LYS A 211 17.01 8.67 -11.89
CA LYS A 211 16.48 7.51 -12.62
C LYS A 211 15.02 7.21 -12.27
N LEU A 212 14.35 6.52 -13.20
CA LEU A 212 12.97 6.04 -13.08
C LEU A 212 12.87 4.51 -12.96
N GLU A 213 14.00 3.83 -12.71
CA GLU A 213 13.99 2.41 -12.33
C GLU A 213 13.82 2.30 -10.82
N TYR A 214 13.01 1.36 -10.34
CA TYR A 214 12.67 1.25 -8.92
C TYR A 214 13.08 -0.08 -8.31
N LYS A 215 13.29 -0.07 -7.00
CA LYS A 215 13.47 -1.27 -6.18
C LYS A 215 12.86 -1.06 -4.80
N CYS A 216 12.60 -2.15 -4.08
CA CYS A 216 12.21 -2.06 -2.69
C CYS A 216 13.42 -1.81 -1.79
N ARG A 217 13.31 -0.79 -0.92
CA ARG A 217 14.18 -0.60 0.25
C ARG A 217 13.39 -1.07 1.47
N CYS A 218 13.81 -2.20 2.05
CA CYS A 218 13.06 -2.85 3.12
C CYS A 218 13.20 -2.14 4.46
N ASN A 219 12.14 -2.26 5.27
CA ASN A 219 12.16 -1.87 6.67
C ASN A 219 13.12 -2.76 7.46
N THR A 220 13.62 -2.26 8.59
CA THR A 220 14.41 -3.05 9.52
C THR A 220 13.65 -4.31 9.91
N GLY A 221 14.30 -5.48 9.81
CA GLY A 221 13.68 -6.76 10.11
C GLY A 221 13.14 -7.52 8.90
N TYR A 222 13.17 -6.92 7.71
CA TYR A 222 12.70 -7.51 6.46
C TYR A 222 13.77 -7.51 5.37
N THR A 223 13.71 -8.50 4.49
CA THR A 223 14.60 -8.68 3.35
C THR A 223 13.85 -9.27 2.14
N GLY A 224 14.57 -9.54 1.06
CA GLY A 224 14.02 -10.01 -0.21
C GLY A 224 13.69 -8.86 -1.18
N SER A 225 13.52 -9.19 -2.46
CA SER A 225 13.29 -8.20 -3.53
C SER A 225 11.99 -7.40 -3.35
N PHE A 226 11.02 -7.96 -2.61
CA PHE A 226 9.74 -7.33 -2.31
C PHE A 226 9.48 -7.18 -0.80
N CYS A 227 10.52 -7.30 0.04
CA CYS A 227 10.42 -7.18 1.50
C CYS A 227 9.41 -8.14 2.15
N ASP A 228 9.23 -9.32 1.55
CA ASP A 228 8.32 -10.38 1.96
C ASP A 228 8.97 -11.44 2.86
N VAL A 229 10.27 -11.32 3.12
CA VAL A 229 11.02 -12.26 3.97
C VAL A 229 11.32 -11.61 5.31
N VAL A 230 10.83 -12.20 6.38
CA VAL A 230 11.16 -11.79 7.75
C VAL A 230 12.57 -12.27 8.11
N GLU A 231 13.47 -11.33 8.41
CA GLU A 231 14.87 -11.59 8.75
C GLU A 231 15.10 -11.60 10.27
N SER A 232 14.45 -10.69 11.01
CA SER A 232 14.62 -10.60 12.47
C SER A 232 13.42 -9.92 13.13
N ASN A 233 13.35 -9.92 14.47
CA ASN A 233 12.30 -9.21 15.22
C ASN A 233 12.59 -7.70 15.44
N LYS A 234 13.61 -7.14 14.76
CA LYS A 234 14.03 -5.75 14.96
C LYS A 234 13.08 -4.79 14.25
N CYS A 235 12.84 -3.63 14.84
CA CYS A 235 12.05 -2.57 14.22
C CYS A 235 12.59 -1.19 14.63
N ALA A 236 12.42 -0.20 13.77
CA ALA A 236 12.88 1.18 13.99
C ALA A 236 11.73 2.17 14.12
N LEU A 237 10.55 1.85 13.59
CA LEU A 237 9.37 2.71 13.56
C LEU A 237 8.12 1.96 14.08
N PRO A 238 7.16 2.65 14.72
CA PRO A 238 5.94 2.07 15.29
C PRO A 238 5.17 1.11 14.37
N GLY A 239 5.12 1.42 13.06
CA GLY A 239 4.33 0.69 12.06
C GLY A 239 5.08 -0.34 11.24
N GLN A 240 6.28 -0.77 11.65
CA GLN A 240 7.14 -1.66 10.85
C GLN A 240 6.91 -3.15 11.08
N CYS A 241 6.12 -3.55 12.08
CA CYS A 241 5.84 -4.96 12.34
C CYS A 241 4.80 -5.51 11.36
N GLU A 242 4.73 -6.83 11.15
CA GLU A 242 3.66 -7.47 10.38
C GLU A 242 2.32 -7.30 11.11
N THR A 243 2.36 -7.52 12.42
CA THR A 243 1.26 -7.30 13.36
C THR A 243 1.81 -6.76 14.68
N GLY A 244 0.96 -6.12 15.48
CA GLY A 244 1.38 -5.49 16.72
C GLY A 244 2.15 -4.19 16.52
N MET A 245 2.95 -3.81 17.51
CA MET A 245 3.62 -2.52 17.54
C MET A 245 5.09 -2.64 17.85
N CYS A 246 5.89 -1.77 17.24
CA CYS A 246 7.31 -1.67 17.58
C CYS A 246 7.48 -1.00 18.95
N ASN A 247 8.14 -1.69 19.88
CA ASN A 247 8.64 -1.06 21.08
C ASN A 247 9.92 -0.28 20.73
N LEU A 248 9.82 1.04 20.62
CA LEU A 248 10.92 1.90 20.18
C LEU A 248 12.10 1.97 21.16
N ALA A 249 11.90 1.62 22.44
CA ALA A 249 12.98 1.55 23.42
C ALA A 249 13.77 0.24 23.26
N LYS A 250 13.08 -0.89 23.04
CA LYS A 250 13.72 -2.20 22.82
C LYS A 250 14.14 -2.44 21.36
N LYS A 251 13.62 -1.62 20.43
CA LYS A 251 13.75 -1.78 18.96
C LYS A 251 13.28 -3.17 18.49
N GLN A 252 12.22 -3.68 19.11
CA GLN A 252 11.66 -5.00 18.83
C GLN A 252 10.13 -4.98 18.75
N CYS A 253 9.55 -5.82 17.89
CA CYS A 253 8.11 -5.95 17.79
C CYS A 253 7.53 -6.67 19.02
N GLU A 254 6.47 -6.08 19.57
CA GLU A 254 5.65 -6.66 20.63
C GLU A 254 4.32 -7.11 20.02
N CYS A 255 4.02 -8.40 20.16
CA CYS A 255 2.94 -9.05 19.45
C CYS A 255 1.60 -8.86 20.14
N GLU A 256 0.56 -8.67 19.32
CA GLU A 256 -0.82 -8.73 19.78
C GLU A 256 -1.20 -10.17 20.11
N GLU A 257 -2.18 -10.33 20.99
CA GLU A 257 -2.76 -11.64 21.31
C GLU A 257 -3.22 -12.37 20.03
N GLY A 258 -2.89 -13.65 19.93
CA GLY A 258 -3.12 -14.46 18.72
C GLY A 258 -1.96 -14.47 17.72
N THR A 259 -0.91 -13.68 17.94
CA THR A 259 0.28 -13.63 17.09
C THR A 259 1.57 -13.83 17.88
N THR A 260 2.60 -14.34 17.21
CA THR A 260 3.90 -14.66 17.79
C THR A 260 5.02 -14.60 16.76
N GLY A 261 6.24 -14.93 17.18
CA GLY A 261 7.42 -14.99 16.34
C GLY A 261 7.95 -13.62 15.89
N PRO A 262 9.04 -13.61 15.09
CA PRO A 262 9.63 -12.38 14.58
C PRO A 262 8.64 -11.56 13.74
N GLN A 263 8.65 -10.24 13.94
CA GLN A 263 7.71 -9.28 13.36
C GLN A 263 6.24 -9.56 13.66
N CYS A 264 5.95 -10.49 14.59
CA CYS A 264 4.61 -10.99 14.87
C CYS A 264 3.91 -11.54 13.62
N SER A 265 4.71 -12.15 12.74
CA SER A 265 4.28 -12.70 11.45
C SER A 265 3.62 -14.07 11.57
N GLN A 266 3.75 -14.73 12.72
CA GLN A 266 3.26 -16.08 12.96
C GLN A 266 1.97 -16.04 13.76
N CYS A 267 1.04 -16.96 13.49
CA CYS A 267 -0.09 -17.16 14.37
C CYS A 267 0.31 -17.97 15.61
N ASP A 268 -0.29 -17.65 16.75
CA ASP A 268 -0.13 -18.39 17.99
C ASP A 268 -1.27 -19.39 18.18
N ALA A 269 -1.02 -20.66 17.87
CA ALA A 269 -2.03 -21.73 17.97
C ALA A 269 -2.54 -21.97 19.40
N THR A 270 -1.85 -21.46 20.43
CA THR A 270 -2.30 -21.60 21.83
C THR A 270 -3.31 -20.54 22.25
N SER A 271 -3.52 -19.51 21.44
CA SER A 271 -4.44 -18.42 21.70
C SER A 271 -5.77 -18.63 20.98
N GLU A 272 -6.88 -18.35 21.67
CA GLU A 272 -8.22 -18.33 21.05
C GLU A 272 -8.38 -17.24 19.98
N LYS A 273 -7.48 -16.24 19.99
CA LYS A 273 -7.43 -15.15 19.00
C LYS A 273 -6.52 -15.43 17.82
N ALA A 274 -5.96 -16.63 17.71
CA ALA A 274 -5.18 -17.06 16.55
C ALA A 274 -5.95 -16.76 15.25
N CYS A 275 -5.25 -16.20 14.25
CA CYS A 275 -5.87 -15.88 12.95
C CYS A 275 -7.11 -14.98 13.07
N SER A 276 -7.11 -14.09 14.07
CA SER A 276 -8.24 -13.21 14.40
C SER A 276 -9.55 -13.94 14.63
N SER A 277 -9.48 -15.21 15.06
CA SER A 277 -10.62 -16.13 15.21
C SER A 277 -11.41 -16.39 13.91
N ASN A 278 -10.82 -16.06 12.74
CA ASN A 278 -11.42 -16.21 11.42
C ASN A 278 -10.67 -17.25 10.56
N GLY A 279 -9.99 -18.18 11.20
CA GLY A 279 -9.17 -19.18 10.53
C GLY A 279 -8.55 -20.17 11.51
N LYS A 280 -7.77 -21.10 10.98
CA LYS A 280 -6.99 -22.07 11.75
C LYS A 280 -5.51 -21.75 11.65
N CYS A 281 -4.81 -21.85 12.78
CA CYS A 281 -3.36 -21.73 12.80
C CYS A 281 -2.74 -23.11 12.52
N VAL A 282 -2.14 -23.28 11.36
CA VAL A 282 -1.48 -24.51 10.91
C VAL A 282 -0.04 -24.17 10.57
N ASP A 283 0.92 -24.87 11.17
CA ASP A 283 2.36 -24.63 10.98
C ASP A 283 2.76 -23.15 11.11
N LYS A 284 2.19 -22.48 12.12
CA LYS A 284 2.41 -21.05 12.43
C LYS A 284 1.92 -20.06 11.36
N LYS A 285 1.12 -20.54 10.40
CA LYS A 285 0.45 -19.73 9.37
C LYS A 285 -1.06 -19.86 9.48
N CYS A 286 -1.77 -18.82 9.05
CA CYS A 286 -3.22 -18.83 9.07
C CYS A 286 -3.82 -19.40 7.79
N GLU A 287 -4.69 -20.39 7.96
CA GLU A 287 -5.65 -20.84 6.96
C GLU A 287 -6.98 -20.13 7.22
N CYS A 288 -7.27 -19.10 6.43
CA CYS A 288 -8.47 -18.30 6.62
C CYS A 288 -9.74 -19.06 6.24
N SER A 289 -10.79 -18.89 7.05
CA SER A 289 -12.13 -19.37 6.72
C SER A 289 -12.73 -18.59 5.55
N ASP A 290 -13.73 -19.16 4.90
CA ASP A 290 -14.40 -18.56 3.75
C ASP A 290 -14.84 -17.12 4.02
N GLY A 291 -14.49 -16.22 3.11
CA GLY A 291 -14.78 -14.80 3.25
C GLY A 291 -13.74 -14.00 4.04
N TRP A 292 -12.62 -14.59 4.44
CA TRP A 292 -11.49 -13.91 5.07
C TRP A 292 -10.17 -14.15 4.33
N GLN A 293 -9.27 -13.19 4.42
CA GLN A 293 -7.97 -13.20 3.74
C GLN A 293 -6.90 -12.38 4.50
N GLY A 294 -5.67 -12.45 4.00
CA GLY A 294 -4.49 -11.78 4.56
C GLY A 294 -3.76 -12.66 5.58
N ALA A 295 -2.54 -12.27 5.96
CA ALA A 295 -1.63 -13.09 6.77
C ALA A 295 -2.21 -13.55 8.13
N GLN A 296 -3.13 -12.76 8.70
CA GLN A 296 -3.77 -13.03 10.00
C GLN A 296 -5.31 -13.09 9.92
N CYS A 297 -5.87 -13.26 8.71
CA CYS A 297 -7.32 -13.30 8.45
C CYS A 297 -8.09 -12.09 9.00
N LYS A 298 -7.46 -10.90 8.97
CA LYS A 298 -8.05 -9.63 9.43
C LYS A 298 -8.89 -8.94 8.36
N VAL A 299 -8.78 -9.36 7.10
CA VAL A 299 -9.44 -8.70 5.95
C VAL A 299 -10.59 -9.56 5.47
N LYS A 300 -11.80 -9.01 5.39
CA LYS A 300 -12.92 -9.70 4.72
C LYS A 300 -12.66 -9.74 3.22
N ALA A 301 -12.67 -10.93 2.64
CA ALA A 301 -12.64 -11.09 1.19
C ALA A 301 -13.92 -10.49 0.61
N SER A 302 -13.79 -9.51 -0.29
CA SER A 302 -14.94 -9.05 -1.06
C SER A 302 -15.41 -10.23 -1.91
N LYS A 303 -16.67 -10.65 -1.74
CA LYS A 303 -17.33 -11.54 -2.69
C LYS A 303 -17.37 -10.80 -4.02
N THR A 304 -16.34 -11.00 -4.86
CA THR A 304 -16.52 -10.81 -6.28
C THR A 304 -17.59 -11.82 -6.62
N VAL A 305 -18.80 -11.35 -6.88
CA VAL A 305 -19.78 -12.14 -7.60
C VAL A 305 -19.11 -12.40 -8.94
N SER A 306 -18.38 -13.52 -9.03
CA SER A 306 -18.25 -14.23 -10.28
C SER A 306 -19.69 -14.38 -10.73
N LYS A 307 -20.11 -13.54 -11.69
CA LYS A 307 -21.24 -13.90 -12.53
C LYS A 307 -20.77 -15.15 -13.24
N GLY A 308 -20.98 -16.30 -12.58
CA GLY A 308 -21.20 -17.54 -13.27
C GLY A 308 -22.28 -17.23 -14.28
N SER A 309 -21.94 -17.45 -15.54
CA SER A 309 -22.90 -17.45 -16.63
C SER A 309 -23.80 -18.67 -16.42
N ASP A 310 -24.70 -18.62 -15.45
CA ASP A 310 -25.90 -19.44 -15.43
C ASP A 310 -26.84 -18.83 -16.47
N THR A 311 -26.64 -19.22 -17.72
CA THR A 311 -27.73 -19.21 -18.69
C THR A 311 -28.31 -20.61 -18.71
N ASP A 312 -29.31 -20.82 -17.85
CA ASP A 312 -30.40 -21.74 -18.13
C ASP A 312 -31.03 -21.31 -19.47
N VAL A 313 -30.77 -22.08 -20.52
CA VAL A 313 -31.64 -22.13 -21.69
C VAL A 313 -32.11 -23.56 -21.80
N GLY A 314 -33.39 -23.74 -21.48
CA GLY A 314 -34.08 -25.02 -21.49
C GLY A 314 -34.07 -25.72 -22.85
N SER A 315 -34.24 -27.02 -22.77
CA SER A 315 -34.54 -27.96 -23.85
C SER A 315 -35.58 -27.43 -24.84
N PRO A 316 -35.52 -27.93 -26.07
CA PRO A 316 -36.63 -28.78 -26.47
C PRO A 316 -36.21 -30.14 -27.03
N ASP A 317 -37.16 -31.05 -26.81
CA ASP A 317 -37.21 -32.45 -27.21
C ASP A 317 -37.19 -32.71 -28.73
N LYS A 318 -36.79 -33.94 -29.03
CA LYS A 318 -37.28 -34.87 -30.07
C LYS A 318 -36.68 -34.87 -31.50
N SER A 319 -35.94 -35.97 -31.71
CA SER A 319 -36.03 -36.94 -32.83
C SER A 319 -35.66 -36.52 -34.25
N ASP A 320 -34.56 -37.06 -34.79
CA ASP A 320 -34.66 -38.21 -35.72
C ASP A 320 -33.33 -38.96 -35.99
N SER A 321 -33.31 -40.22 -35.56
CA SER A 321 -32.99 -41.47 -36.27
C SER A 321 -32.03 -41.54 -37.50
N ARG A 322 -31.02 -42.43 -37.34
CA ARG A 322 -30.33 -43.31 -38.34
C ARG A 322 -29.33 -42.62 -39.30
N GLY A 323 -28.12 -43.11 -39.55
CA GLY A 323 -27.43 -44.37 -39.27
C GLY A 323 -26.39 -44.63 -40.38
N GLY A 324 -25.27 -45.30 -40.08
CA GLY A 324 -24.50 -46.04 -41.09
C GLY A 324 -23.04 -45.62 -41.37
N GLN A 325 -22.11 -46.24 -40.63
CA GLN A 325 -20.93 -47.01 -41.08
C GLN A 325 -19.90 -46.44 -42.11
N SER A 326 -18.65 -46.39 -41.61
CA SER A 326 -17.39 -46.95 -42.15
C SER A 326 -16.96 -46.73 -43.61
N ALA A 327 -15.79 -46.12 -43.81
CA ALA A 327 -14.60 -46.72 -44.48
C ALA A 327 -13.51 -45.65 -44.80
N ALA A 328 -12.25 -46.03 -44.59
CA ALA A 328 -11.03 -45.33 -45.07
C ALA A 328 -10.77 -45.66 -46.58
N PRO A 329 -9.58 -45.44 -47.20
CA PRO A 329 -8.47 -44.48 -47.02
C PRO A 329 -8.09 -43.78 -48.37
N ARG A 330 -7.08 -42.87 -48.37
CA ARG A 330 -6.18 -42.50 -49.51
C ARG A 330 -5.08 -41.55 -48.98
N THR A 331 -3.82 -42.00 -48.79
CA THR A 331 -2.64 -41.81 -49.68
C THR A 331 -2.40 -40.34 -50.08
N HIS A 332 -1.25 -39.66 -49.93
CA HIS A 332 0.18 -40.03 -49.98
C HIS A 332 1.07 -38.81 -49.50
N PRO A 333 2.42 -38.83 -49.55
CA PRO A 333 3.33 -38.40 -48.47
C PRO A 333 4.20 -37.17 -48.78
N TRP A 334 4.77 -36.49 -47.77
CA TRP A 334 6.02 -35.72 -47.94
C TRP A 334 7.02 -36.03 -46.82
N THR A 335 8.13 -36.59 -47.29
CA THR A 335 9.43 -36.93 -46.72
C THR A 335 10.03 -35.92 -45.72
N MET A 336 10.47 -36.47 -44.58
CA MET A 336 11.53 -35.92 -43.72
C MET A 336 12.87 -36.52 -44.16
N LEU A 337 13.88 -35.68 -44.37
CA LEU A 337 15.28 -36.08 -44.44
C LEU A 337 16.03 -35.30 -43.36
N GLY A 338 16.53 -36.05 -42.38
CA GLY A 338 17.47 -35.57 -41.37
C GLY A 338 18.92 -35.82 -41.77
N LEU A 339 19.76 -35.92 -40.73
CA LEU A 339 21.20 -36.23 -40.64
C LEU A 339 22.02 -34.99 -40.26
N THR A 340 22.36 -34.76 -38.99
CA THR A 340 23.37 -35.41 -38.10
C THR A 340 24.82 -35.26 -38.57
N SER A 341 25.66 -34.63 -37.73
CA SER A 341 27.04 -35.07 -37.42
C SER A 341 27.60 -34.18 -36.27
N THR A 342 27.69 -34.69 -35.03
CA THR A 342 28.93 -35.08 -34.31
C THR A 342 30.12 -34.12 -34.47
N MET A 343 30.46 -33.32 -33.45
CA MET A 343 31.32 -33.62 -32.27
C MET A 343 32.82 -33.39 -32.56
N LEU A 344 33.44 -32.41 -31.91
CA LEU A 344 34.79 -32.57 -31.34
C LEU A 344 35.14 -31.46 -30.32
N MET A 345 36.06 -31.83 -29.44
CA MET A 345 36.37 -31.34 -28.11
C MET A 345 37.61 -30.41 -28.07
N VAL A 346 37.67 -29.59 -27.01
CA VAL A 346 38.87 -29.21 -26.22
C VAL A 346 39.80 -28.18 -26.90
N THR A 347 40.24 -27.09 -26.26
CA THR A 347 41.28 -27.10 -25.20
C THR A 347 41.30 -25.81 -24.39
N PHE A 348 41.56 -25.96 -23.09
CA PHE A 348 41.94 -24.93 -22.12
C PHE A 348 43.37 -24.43 -22.35
N LEU A 349 43.58 -23.12 -22.27
CA LEU A 349 44.61 -22.42 -21.48
C LEU A 349 44.29 -20.92 -21.46
#